data_AF-A0A9D5VA35-F1
#
_entry.id   AF-A0A9D5VA35-F1
#
_cell.length_a   1.000
_cell.length_b   1.000
_cell.length_c   1.000
_cell.angle_alpha   90.00
_cell.angle_beta   90.00
_cell.angle_gamma   90.00
#
_symmetry.space_group_name_H-M   'P 1'
#
loop_
_entity.id
_entity.type
_entity.pdbx_description
1 polymer ?
#
loop_
_entity_poly.entity_id
_entity_poly.type
_entity_poly.pdbx_seq_one_letter_code
_entity_poly.pdbx_strand_id
1 'polypeptide(L)' 'MEFKRLSDKIIDAHKIACGENKHEIAALLLEALEYELSAIGGDKKEHREWSAAMDEAFNLHERTFGELK' A
#
# COMPACT_ATOMS: atom_id res chain seq x y z
N MET A 1 -7.89 -5.91 22.27
CA MET A 1 -8.27 -6.28 20.90
C MET A 1 -7.70 -5.22 20.00
N GLU A 2 -6.53 -5.45 19.42
CA GLU A 2 -5.94 -4.49 18.48
C GLU A 2 -6.83 -4.48 17.24
N PHE A 3 -7.45 -3.33 16.96
CA PHE A 3 -8.08 -3.12 15.67
C PHE A 3 -6.95 -3.11 14.64
N LYS A 4 -6.74 -4.24 13.95
CA LYS A 4 -5.88 -4.29 12.77
C LYS A 4 -6.29 -3.14 11.85
N ARG A 5 -5.33 -2.29 11.50
CA ARG A 5 -5.59 -1.10 10.69
C ARG A 5 -6.07 -1.58 9.32
N LEU A 6 -6.91 -0.78 8.67
CA LEU A 6 -7.37 -1.12 7.32
C LEU A 6 -6.17 -1.27 6.37
N SER A 7 -5.12 -0.45 6.56
CA SER A 7 -3.81 -0.57 5.91
C SER A 7 -3.24 -2.00 5.93
N ASP A 8 -3.27 -2.69 7.08
CA ASP A 8 -2.66 -4.03 7.21
C ASP A 8 -3.35 -5.05 6.29
N LYS A 9 -4.68 -4.95 6.17
CA LYS A 9 -5.46 -5.83 5.29
C LYS A 9 -5.21 -5.54 3.82
N ILE A 10 -5.01 -4.26 3.47
CA ILE A 10 -4.69 -3.85 2.10
C ILE A 10 -3.30 -4.35 1.71
N ILE A 11 -2.32 -4.26 2.62
CA ILE A 11 -0.95 -4.79 2.41
C ILE A 11 -0.96 -6.31 2.23
N ASP A 12 -1.71 -7.05 3.06
CA ASP A 12 -1.83 -8.50 2.92
C ASP A 12 -2.45 -8.89 1.57
N ALA A 13 -3.53 -8.20 1.16
CA ALA A 13 -4.16 -8.42 -0.14
C ALA A 13 -3.22 -8.08 -1.31
N HIS A 14 -2.44 -7.01 -1.19
CA HIS A 14 -1.47 -6.59 -2.21
C HIS A 14 -0.39 -7.66 -2.41
N LYS A 15 0.17 -8.19 -1.31
CA LYS A 15 1.16 -9.28 -1.36
C LYS A 15 0.61 -10.51 -2.08
N ILE A 16 -0.64 -10.87 -1.83
CA ILE A 16 -1.31 -11.99 -2.51
C ILE A 16 -1.46 -11.68 -4.01
N ALA A 17 -1.95 -10.48 -4.37
CA ALA A 17 -2.09 -10.08 -5.77
C ALA A 17 -0.75 -10.07 -6.53
N CYS A 18 0.34 -9.62 -5.90
CA CYS A 18 1.70 -9.72 -6.42
C CYS A 18 2.11 -11.19 -6.65
N GLY A 19 1.88 -12.06 -5.66
CA GLY A 19 2.17 -13.50 -5.76
C GLY A 19 1.37 -14.21 -6.86
N GLU A 20 0.12 -13.79 -7.09
CA GLU A 20 -0.75 -14.32 -8.15
C GLU A 20 -0.57 -13.64 -9.51
N ASN A 21 0.41 -12.74 -9.66
CA ASN A 21 0.67 -11.97 -10.87
C ASN A 21 -0.54 -11.14 -11.36
N LYS A 22 -1.38 -10.70 -10.43
CA LYS A 22 -2.58 -9.89 -10.70
C LYS A 22 -2.23 -8.40 -10.67
N HIS A 23 -1.55 -7.94 -11.71
CA HIS A 23 -1.03 -6.57 -11.80
C HIS A 23 -2.09 -5.49 -11.53
N GLU A 24 -3.23 -5.52 -12.24
CA GLU A 24 -4.29 -4.51 -12.07
C GLU A 24 -4.85 -4.49 -10.64
N ILE A 25 -4.98 -5.66 -10.00
CA ILE A 25 -5.48 -5.76 -8.63
C ILE A 25 -4.42 -5.22 -7.65
N ALA A 26 -3.16 -5.56 -7.85
CA ALA A 26 -2.06 -5.07 -7.04
C ALA A 26 -1.92 -3.54 -7.13
N ALA A 27 -2.12 -2.96 -8.32
CA ALA A 27 -2.10 -1.51 -8.51
C ALA A 27 -3.24 -0.82 -7.77
N LEU A 28 -4.47 -1.31 -7.91
CA LEU A 28 -5.65 -0.78 -7.20
C LEU A 28 -5.52 -0.87 -5.68
N LEU A 29 -4.92 -1.95 -5.16
CA LEU A 29 -4.67 -2.12 -3.74
C LEU A 29 -3.61 -1.15 -3.22
N LEU A 30 -2.59 -0.87 -4.03
CA LEU A 30 -1.56 0.11 -3.68
C LEU A 30 -2.12 1.54 -3.62
N GLU A 31 -2.96 1.91 -4.60
CA GLU A 31 -3.67 3.20 -4.60
C GLU A 31 -4.62 3.33 -3.40
N ALA A 32 -5.36 2.25 -3.06
CA ALA A 32 -6.21 2.23 -1.88
C ALA A 32 -5.43 2.39 -0.57
N LEU A 33 -4.21 1.82 -0.49
CA LEU A 33 -3.32 1.98 0.65
C LEU A 33 -2.85 3.44 0.80
N GLU A 34 -2.48 4.07 -0.31
CA GLU A 34 -2.10 5.48 -0.33
C GLU A 34 -3.25 6.38 0.13
N TYR A 35 -4.47 6.12 -0.32
CA TYR A 35 -5.65 6.89 0.06
C TYR A 35 -6.00 6.73 1.55
N GLU A 36 -5.92 5.51 2.08
CA GLU A 36 -6.20 5.22 3.50
C GLU A 36 -5.22 5.97 4.42
N LEU A 37 -3.93 5.94 4.09
CA LEU A 37 -2.91 6.61 4.88
C LEU A 37 -2.96 8.14 4.76
N SER A 38 -3.36 8.64 3.58
CA SER A 38 -3.61 10.06 3.33
C SER A 38 -4.83 10.58 4.09
N ALA A 39 -5.91 9.79 4.20
CA ALA A 39 -7.14 10.17 4.89
C ALA A 39 -6.95 10.35 6.41
N ILE A 40 -6.03 9.59 7.02
CA ILE A 40 -5.71 9.76 8.43
C ILE A 40 -4.91 11.08 8.63
N GLY A 41 -4.33 11.67 7.58
CA GLY A 41 -3.47 12.86 7.52
C GLY A 41 -4.20 14.20 7.31
N GLY A 42 -5.10 14.59 8.20
CA GLY A 42 -5.67 15.95 8.18
C GLY A 42 -4.61 17.06 8.34
N ASP A 43 -4.62 18.03 7.42
CA ASP A 43 -3.99 19.39 7.41
C ASP A 43 -2.60 19.59 8.04
N LYS A 44 -1.80 18.54 8.25
CA LYS A 44 -0.39 18.65 8.66
C LYS A 44 0.49 18.17 7.53
N LYS A 45 0.93 19.18 6.76
CA LYS A 45 1.68 19.17 5.51
C LYS A 45 3.11 18.62 5.59
N GLU A 46 3.48 17.92 6.65
CA GLU A 46 4.84 17.47 6.86
C GLU A 46 4.84 15.99 7.21
N HIS A 47 5.14 15.19 6.17
CA HIS A 47 5.73 13.86 6.30
C HIS A 47 5.15 13.04 7.45
N ARG A 48 3.88 12.68 7.32
CA ARG A 48 3.43 11.48 7.99
C ARG A 48 4.29 10.36 7.46
N GLU A 49 5.15 9.83 8.31
CA GLU A 49 6.12 8.79 8.02
C GLU A 49 5.52 7.84 6.99
N TRP A 50 6.03 7.94 5.76
CA TRP A 50 5.90 6.90 4.77
C TRP A 50 6.31 5.63 5.51
N SER A 51 5.31 4.87 5.96
CA SER A 51 5.59 3.81 6.92
C SER A 51 6.46 2.79 6.21
N ALA A 52 7.39 2.15 6.91
CA ALA A 52 8.23 1.11 6.31
C ALA A 52 7.42 0.06 5.54
N ALA A 53 6.18 -0.19 5.98
CA ALA A 53 5.24 -1.10 5.31
C ALA A 53 4.75 -0.60 3.92
N MET A 54 4.64 0.72 3.71
CA MET A 54 4.35 1.32 2.40
C MET A 54 5.56 1.22 1.48
N ASP A 55 6.75 1.55 1.97
CA ASP A 55 7.99 1.36 1.21
C ASP A 55 8.15 -0.09 0.79
N GLU A 56 7.89 -1.05 1.69
CA GLU A 56 7.93 -2.47 1.34
C GLU A 56 6.87 -2.85 0.30
N ALA A 57 5.65 -2.31 0.38
CA ALA A 57 4.58 -2.59 -0.59
C ALA A 57 4.91 -2.01 -1.99
N PHE A 58 5.40 -0.78 -2.05
CA PHE A 58 5.86 -0.15 -3.30
C PHE A 58 7.05 -0.90 -3.90
N ASN A 59 8.08 -1.18 -3.10
CA ASN A 59 9.24 -1.94 -3.55
C ASN A 59 8.85 -3.35 -4.04
N LEU A 60 7.90 -4.02 -3.38
CA LEU A 60 7.39 -5.31 -3.82
C LEU A 60 6.67 -5.20 -5.17
N HIS A 61 5.85 -4.17 -5.35
CA HIS A 61 5.14 -3.93 -6.59
C HIS A 61 6.10 -3.65 -7.74
N GLU A 62 7.06 -2.74 -7.55
CA GLU A 62 8.09 -2.42 -8.55
C GLU A 62 8.93 -3.65 -8.94
N ARG A 63 9.30 -4.49 -7.97
CA ARG A 63 10.05 -5.72 -8.24
C ARG A 63 9.24 -6.77 -8.99
N THR A 64 7.92 -6.78 -8.80
CA THR A 64 7.03 -7.79 -9.39
C THR A 64 6.57 -7.38 -10.79
N PHE A 65 6.28 -6.10 -11.00
CA PHE A 65 5.63 -5.61 -12.22
C PHE A 65 6.42 -4.51 -12.97
N GLY A 66 7.44 -3.91 -12.36
CA GLY A 66 8.17 -2.75 -12.89
C GLY A 66 7.63 -1.40 -12.39
N GLU A 67 8.19 -0.29 -12.87
CA GLU A 67 7.73 1.06 -12.50
C GLU A 67 6.23 1.24 -12.82
N LEU A 68 5.47 1.71 -11.82
CA LEU A 68 4.15 2.29 -12.02
C LEU A 68 4.33 3.57 -12.87
N LYS A 69 3.94 3.52 -14.13
CA LYS A 69 3.95 4.66 -15.07
C LYS A 69 2.61 5.37 -15.11
#